data_AF-W7ISK3-F1
#
_entry.id   AF-W7ISK3-F1
#
_cell.length_a   1.000
_cell.length_b   1.000
_cell.length_c   1.000
_cell.angle_alpha   90.00
_cell.angle_beta   90.00
_cell.angle_gamma   90.00
#
_symmetry.space_group_name_H-M   'P 1'
#
loop_
_entity.id
_entity.type
_entity.pdbx_description
1 polymer ?
#
loop_
_entity_poly.entity_id
_entity_poly.type
_entity_poly.pdbx_seq_one_letter_code
_entity_poly.pdbx_strand_id
1 'polypeptide(L)' 'MPTPPPTPPRPARDPDPKPRRPTLDEIFGDVLPDTTKDERDPTPAKTADDWYEQNRPPHHGG' A
#
# COMPACT_ATOMS: atom_id res chain seq x y z
N MET A 1 -27.02 5.09 -29.38
CA MET A 1 -26.70 4.73 -27.98
C MET A 1 -27.19 5.85 -27.08
N PRO A 2 -28.12 5.63 -26.13
CA PRO A 2 -28.47 6.65 -25.16
C PRO A 2 -27.32 6.85 -24.16
N THR A 3 -26.98 8.11 -23.85
CA THR A 3 -26.02 8.49 -22.81
C THR A 3 -26.63 8.29 -21.42
N PRO A 4 -25.88 7.78 -20.43
CA PRO A 4 -26.37 7.69 -19.06
C PRO A 4 -26.50 9.10 -18.44
N PRO A 5 -27.47 9.30 -17.53
CA PRO A 5 -27.63 10.57 -16.82
C PRO A 5 -26.42 10.86 -15.91
N PRO A 6 -26.14 12.15 -15.63
CA PRO A 6 -25.07 12.52 -14.72
C PRO A 6 -25.37 12.03 -13.30
N THR A 7 -24.36 11.46 -12.63
CA THR A 7 -24.47 11.04 -11.23
C THR A 7 -24.68 12.27 -10.33
N PRO A 8 -25.66 12.26 -9.41
CA PRO A 8 -25.84 13.36 -8.48
C PRO A 8 -24.62 13.52 -7.55
N PRO A 9 -24.29 14.74 -7.11
CA PRO A 9 -23.20 14.95 -6.18
C PRO A 9 -23.49 14.23 -4.85
N ARG A 10 -22.50 13.48 -4.36
CA ARG A 10 -22.57 12.87 -3.03
C ARG A 10 -22.66 14.00 -1.99
N PRO A 11 -23.56 13.92 -0.98
CA PRO A 11 -23.57 14.90 0.09
C PRO A 11 -22.19 14.96 0.75
N ALA A 12 -21.67 16.18 0.92
CA ALA A 12 -20.41 16.41 1.61
C ALA A 12 -20.57 15.89 3.04
N ARG A 13 -19.78 14.88 3.38
CA ARG A 13 -19.71 14.37 4.76
C ARG A 13 -18.91 15.39 5.56
N ASP A 14 -19.49 15.91 6.64
CA ASP A 14 -18.75 16.72 7.60
C ASP A 14 -17.46 15.97 8.00
N PRO A 15 -16.29 16.61 7.93
CA PRO A 15 -15.07 15.96 8.34
C PRO A 15 -15.11 15.77 9.85
N ASP A 16 -15.36 14.53 10.29
CA ASP A 16 -14.95 14.07 11.62
C ASP A 16 -13.50 14.55 11.86
N PRO A 17 -13.16 15.08 13.04
CA PRO A 17 -11.79 15.41 13.40
C PRO A 17 -11.00 14.11 13.59
N LYS A 18 -10.75 13.40 12.50
CA LYS A 18 -9.87 12.23 12.48
C LYS A 18 -8.45 12.70 12.79
N PRO A 19 -7.71 11.95 13.62
CA PRO A 19 -6.28 12.20 13.76
C PRO A 19 -5.66 12.24 12.37
N ARG A 20 -4.79 13.23 12.17
CA ARG A 20 -4.10 13.43 10.90
C ARG A 20 -3.34 12.14 10.59
N ARG A 21 -3.62 11.55 9.43
CA ARG A 21 -2.85 10.38 8.98
C ARG A 21 -1.43 10.87 8.68
N PRO A 22 -0.39 10.16 9.14
CA PRO A 22 0.97 10.50 8.77
C PRO A 22 1.10 10.49 7.25
N THR A 23 1.89 11.43 6.73
CA THR A 23 2.13 11.54 5.29
C THR A 23 3.01 10.38 4.80
N LEU A 24 3.04 10.13 3.49
CA LEU A 24 3.94 9.12 2.94
C LEU A 24 5.39 9.46 3.27
N ASP A 25 5.79 10.72 3.12
CA ASP A 25 7.14 11.18 3.39
C ASP A 25 7.50 11.08 4.88
N GLU A 26 6.51 11.22 5.77
CA GLU A 26 6.69 10.98 7.21
C GLU A 26 6.96 9.49 7.54
N ILE A 27 6.41 8.57 6.74
CA ILE A 27 6.59 7.13 6.93
C ILE A 27 7.84 6.62 6.20
N PHE A 28 8.08 7.11 4.98
CA PHE A 28 9.04 6.55 4.04
C PHE A 28 10.25 7.46 3.76
N GLY A 29 10.22 8.70 4.24
CA GLY A 29 11.21 9.72 3.90
C GLY A 29 10.89 10.45 2.59
N ASP A 30 11.59 11.55 2.36
CA ASP A 30 11.52 12.41 1.18
C ASP A 30 12.65 12.16 0.17
N VAL A 31 13.73 11.49 0.60
CA VAL A 31 14.88 11.17 -0.24
C VAL A 31 14.73 9.79 -0.87
N LEU A 32 14.77 9.74 -2.20
CA LEU A 32 14.85 8.48 -2.95
C LEU A 32 16.29 7.96 -3.00
N PRO A 33 16.49 6.63 -3.12
CA PRO A 33 17.82 6.06 -3.34
C PRO A 33 18.41 6.50 -4.68
N ASP A 34 19.73 6.71 -4.72
CA ASP A 34 20.48 7.02 -5.95
C ASP A 34 20.53 5.85 -6.94
N THR A 35 20.32 4.63 -6.45
CA THR A 35 20.38 3.39 -7.25
C THR A 35 19.00 2.74 -7.36
N THR A 36 18.70 2.27 -8.56
CA THR A 36 17.51 1.46 -8.82
C THR A 36 17.72 0.02 -8.34
N LYS A 37 16.64 -0.76 -8.32
CA LYS A 37 16.67 -2.16 -7.83
C LYS A 37 17.61 -3.05 -8.64
N ASP A 38 17.72 -2.80 -9.94
CA ASP A 38 18.55 -3.57 -10.89
C ASP A 38 20.05 -3.24 -10.79
N GLU A 39 20.41 -2.04 -10.34
CA GLU A 39 21.79 -1.63 -10.13
C GLU A 39 22.36 -2.07 -8.77
N ARG A 40 21.48 -2.39 -7.82
CA ARG A 40 21.87 -2.80 -6.47
C ARG A 40 22.23 -4.28 -6.43
N ASP A 41 23.29 -4.61 -5.70
CA ASP A 41 23.65 -6.00 -5.45
C ASP A 41 22.47 -6.79 -4.86
N PRO A 42 22.19 -8.00 -5.36
CA PRO A 42 21.13 -8.85 -4.82
C PRO A 42 21.53 -9.26 -3.41
N THR A 43 20.92 -8.64 -2.41
CA THR A 43 20.94 -9.15 -1.04
C THR A 43 20.37 -10.57 -1.04
N PRO A 44 20.91 -11.52 -0.24
CA PRO A 44 20.38 -12.88 -0.17
C PRO A 44 18.87 -12.82 0.09
N ALA A 45 18.11 -13.20 -0.93
CA ALA A 45 16.67 -13.19 -0.86
C ALA A 45 16.27 -14.24 0.18
N LYS A 46 15.56 -13.81 1.23
CA LYS A 46 14.69 -14.71 1.98
C LYS A 46 13.85 -15.48 0.96
N THR A 47 13.72 -16.80 1.13
CA THR A 47 13.03 -17.62 0.13
C THR A 47 11.65 -17.03 -0.14
N ALA A 48 11.12 -17.18 -1.36
CA ALA A 48 9.80 -16.62 -1.69
C ALA A 48 8.71 -17.09 -0.71
N ASP A 49 8.89 -18.26 -0.10
CA ASP A 49 7.99 -18.85 0.87
C ASP A 49 8.24 -18.38 2.31
N ASP A 50 9.41 -17.82 2.66
CA ASP A 50 9.75 -17.42 4.04
C ASP A 50 8.71 -16.45 4.62
N TRP A 51 8.26 -15.47 3.82
CA TRP A 51 7.23 -14.53 4.27
C TRP A 51 5.89 -15.23 4.45
N TYR A 52 5.53 -16.11 3.51
CA TYR A 52 4.28 -16.86 3.58
C TYR A 52 4.26 -17.79 4.80
N GLU A 53 5.33 -18.54 5.06
CA GLU A 53 5.45 -19.41 6.23
C GLU A 53 5.36 -18.64 7.55
N GLN A 54 5.99 -17.46 7.64
CA GLN A 54 5.96 -16.61 8.83
C GLN A 54 4.60 -15.93 9.07
N ASN A 55 3.78 -15.77 8.03
CA ASN A 55 2.53 -15.00 8.09
C ASN A 55 1.28 -15.83 7.74
N ARG A 56 1.45 -17.13 7.49
CA ARG A 56 0.35 -18.04 7.16
C ARG A 56 -0.62 -18.11 8.33
N PRO A 57 -1.92 -17.87 8.10
CA PRO A 57 -2.91 -18.00 9.16
C PRO A 57 -2.97 -19.44 9.72
N PRO A 58 -3.28 -19.62 11.02
CA PRO A 58 -3.22 -20.95 11.68
C PRO A 58 -4.08 -22.03 11.03
N HIS A 59 -5.15 -21.65 10.33
CA HIS A 59 -6.11 -22.55 9.68
C HIS A 59 -5.69 -23.01 8.29
N HIS A 60 -4.56 -22.53 7.75
CA HIS A 60 -4.18 -22.89 6.40
C HIS A 60 -3.55 -24.30 6.30
N GLY A 61 -3.13 -24.94 7.38
CA GLY A 61 -2.60 -26.32 7.38
C GLY A 61 -3.70 -27.34 7.66
N GLY A 62 -4.31 -27.88 6.60
CA GLY A 62 -5.14 -29.08 6.71
C GLY A 62 -4.32 -30.31 7.08
#